data_AF-A0ABD3V1R0-F1
#
_entry.id   AF-A0ABD3V1R0-F1
#
_cell.length_a   1.000
_cell.length_b   1.000
_cell.length_c   1.000
_cell.angle_alpha   90.00
_cell.angle_beta   90.00
_cell.angle_gamma   90.00
#
_symmetry.space_group_name_H-M   'P 1'
#
loop_
_entity.id
_entity.type
_entity.pdbx_description
1 polymer ?
#
loop_
_entity_poly.entity_id
_entity_poly.type
_entity_poly.pdbx_seq_one_letter_code
_entity_poly.pdbx_strand_id
1 'polypeptide(L)'
;MGCFTVVNSWLLWCYDINDPIIPSEVLNMDPIYIEMYRKALRNGKEKVFDIRIMVVGPFDVGKTTLTKRLLGKDVTIGDRQSTEGIHVQTECCKVSLATGEWITQEQNAEQYMQLQWLVKLFNEQVQQKPNDKQQVLKEMETLVSTAKEDNGHPVQHIHVRVKEDIDEEVLPTLSQPVESLIDNLSLEANRVVAKQNEKKDAVMEIIQLINASSEKLEKSIEEYAKLGIWDFAGQYVFYTTHQTFLSYRALYLLVIDLSQQMTELVKDECFIDTAGMKLCQVQETIDTWMNLIHSCTPSPQPGIPVNLASGIPAVFLVGTHVDKIPERYRHEICEKYFKEIRSYLKDKPTILHLVNEDFAIDNTVVDSKLVALKKKIVEVASQQPYWGEEVPARWILLERELMRLKAAGIKVIPRTLLEAFNQAEDVPISREELDLFLKFQNDIGTILYFSLEVLKDKIVLVPQWMIDALKSLITAEMFVLRNVPAVAKKWDMFNKSGQLSPELIDAIWTKETYPDLHDNKEHILLLMEHLNIIARPRSFSEDGSEIKTVETDD
;
A
#
# COMPACT_ATOMS: atom_id res chain seq x y z
N MET A 1 42.54 -22.74 -4.39
CA MET A 1 41.32 -22.19 -3.76
C MET A 1 41.75 -21.11 -2.75
N GLY A 2 41.75 -19.83 -3.14
CA GLY A 2 42.29 -18.78 -2.25
C GLY A 2 42.37 -17.37 -2.84
N CYS A 3 41.40 -16.98 -3.69
CA CYS A 3 41.34 -15.61 -4.26
C CYS A 3 39.94 -14.97 -4.28
N PHE A 4 38.85 -15.74 -4.16
CA PHE A 4 37.50 -15.19 -4.23
C PHE A 4 37.00 -14.53 -2.93
N THR A 5 37.55 -14.90 -1.76
CA THR A 5 37.08 -14.37 -0.46
C THR A 5 37.59 -12.96 -0.13
N VAL A 6 38.63 -12.46 -0.82
CA VAL A 6 39.25 -11.16 -0.49
C VAL A 6 38.57 -10.00 -1.22
N VAL A 7 38.02 -10.23 -2.42
CA VAL A 7 37.47 -9.15 -3.27
C VAL A 7 36.23 -8.50 -2.65
N ASN A 8 35.31 -9.29 -2.06
CA ASN A 8 34.11 -8.75 -1.41
C ASN A 8 34.42 -7.93 -0.14
N SER A 9 35.57 -8.14 0.49
CA SER A 9 35.94 -7.37 1.69
C SER A 9 36.54 -6.01 1.38
N TRP A 10 37.13 -5.82 0.20
CA TRP A 10 37.73 -4.54 -0.22
C TRP A 10 36.69 -3.54 -0.77
N LEU A 11 35.57 -4.03 -1.31
CA LEU A 11 34.43 -3.19 -1.73
C LEU A 11 33.70 -2.51 -0.56
N LEU A 12 33.88 -2.99 0.68
CA LEU A 12 33.26 -2.43 1.88
C LEU A 12 34.06 -1.28 2.54
N TRP A 13 35.27 -0.98 2.06
CA TRP A 13 36.21 -0.06 2.74
C TRP A 13 36.62 1.17 1.89
N CYS A 14 35.81 1.51 0.89
CA CYS A 14 35.89 2.78 0.14
C CYS A 14 34.55 3.52 0.17
N TYR A 15 33.95 3.67 1.35
CA TYR A 15 32.87 4.64 1.53
C TYR A 15 33.46 6.05 1.46
N ASP A 16 33.19 6.75 0.36
CA ASP A 16 33.20 8.20 0.36
C ASP A 16 32.19 8.67 1.42
N ILE A 17 32.55 9.65 2.24
CA ILE A 17 31.69 10.19 3.32
C ILE A 17 30.42 10.83 2.73
N ASN A 18 30.37 11.02 1.41
CA ASN A 18 29.24 11.56 0.65
C ASN A 18 28.47 10.52 -0.19
N ASP A 19 28.78 9.21 -0.12
CA ASP A 19 28.00 8.20 -0.86
C ASP A 19 26.60 8.07 -0.20
N PRO A 20 25.48 8.18 -0.95
CA PRO A 20 24.15 8.14 -0.37
C PRO A 20 23.84 6.78 0.27
N ILE A 21 23.03 6.81 1.33
CA ILE A 21 22.54 5.60 1.99
C ILE A 21 21.64 4.84 1.01
N ILE A 22 21.96 3.57 0.77
CA ILE A 22 21.24 2.71 -0.18
C ILE A 22 20.23 1.84 0.59
N PRO A 23 18.95 1.78 0.17
CA PRO A 23 17.94 0.92 0.78
C PRO A 23 18.34 -0.56 0.77
N SER A 24 17.93 -1.32 1.79
CA SER A 24 18.17 -2.76 1.86
C SER A 24 17.54 -3.54 0.70
N GLU A 25 16.41 -3.08 0.16
CA GLU A 25 15.81 -3.61 -1.07
C GLU A 25 16.82 -3.60 -2.21
N VAL A 26 17.43 -2.44 -2.48
CA VAL A 26 18.37 -2.25 -3.58
C VAL A 26 19.68 -2.98 -3.32
N LEU A 27 20.16 -3.02 -2.07
CA LEU A 27 21.35 -3.79 -1.69
C LEU A 27 21.21 -5.31 -1.89
N ASN A 28 19.99 -5.83 -1.88
CA ASN A 28 19.70 -7.24 -2.15
C ASN A 28 19.55 -7.56 -3.66
N MET A 29 19.57 -6.55 -4.54
CA MET A 29 19.52 -6.72 -5.99
C MET A 29 20.92 -6.93 -6.61
N ASP A 30 20.98 -7.22 -7.91
CA ASP A 30 22.25 -7.30 -8.64
C ASP A 30 23.08 -6.00 -8.50
N PRO A 31 24.41 -6.06 -8.42
CA PRO A 31 25.27 -4.87 -8.25
C PRO A 31 25.09 -3.76 -9.29
N ILE A 32 24.57 -4.10 -10.48
CA ILE A 32 24.21 -3.13 -11.53
C ILE A 32 23.12 -2.18 -11.03
N TYR A 33 22.09 -2.70 -10.34
CA TYR A 33 20.99 -1.91 -9.80
C TYR A 33 21.44 -0.98 -8.67
N ILE A 34 22.40 -1.38 -7.85
CA ILE A 34 22.99 -0.55 -6.79
C ILE A 34 23.66 0.70 -7.40
N GLU A 35 24.49 0.52 -8.43
CA GLU A 35 25.17 1.65 -9.08
C GLU A 35 24.19 2.53 -9.89
N MET A 36 23.17 1.92 -10.49
CA MET A 36 22.08 2.66 -11.12
C MET A 36 21.30 3.52 -10.12
N TYR A 37 20.98 2.99 -8.94
CA TYR A 37 20.30 3.74 -7.87
C TYR A 37 21.14 4.93 -7.39
N ARG A 38 22.45 4.72 -7.14
CA ARG A 38 23.39 5.82 -6.83
C ARG A 38 23.38 6.90 -7.91
N LYS A 39 23.44 6.50 -9.19
CA LYS A 39 23.41 7.43 -10.33
C LYS A 39 22.09 8.18 -10.40
N ALA A 40 20.96 7.53 -10.12
CA ALA A 40 19.64 8.15 -10.11
C ALA A 40 19.54 9.20 -8.98
N LEU A 41 19.99 8.88 -7.76
CA LEU A 41 20.05 9.84 -6.64
C LEU A 41 20.92 11.08 -6.93
N ARG A 42 22.05 10.90 -7.65
CA ARG A 42 22.90 12.02 -8.08
C ARG A 42 22.23 12.95 -9.09
N ASN A 43 21.15 12.52 -9.75
CA ASN A 43 20.38 13.30 -10.72
C ASN A 43 19.16 14.02 -10.10
N GLY A 44 19.00 13.96 -8.77
CA GLY A 44 17.85 14.49 -8.05
C GLY A 44 17.31 13.46 -7.06
N LYS A 45 17.06 13.89 -5.82
CA LYS A 45 16.66 13.01 -4.73
C LYS A 45 15.69 13.73 -3.80
N GLU A 46 14.73 13.00 -3.27
CA GLU A 46 13.73 13.52 -2.35
C GLU A 46 13.52 12.54 -1.18
N LYS A 47 13.11 13.07 -0.03
CA LYS A 47 12.90 12.27 1.18
C LYS A 47 11.49 11.69 1.26
N VAL A 48 11.38 10.39 1.52
CA VAL A 48 10.10 9.71 1.69
C VAL A 48 9.85 9.44 3.17
N PHE A 49 8.59 9.66 3.59
CA PHE A 49 8.12 9.43 4.94
C PHE A 49 6.85 8.58 4.89
N ASP A 50 7.02 7.27 5.04
CA ASP A 50 5.93 6.29 4.99
C ASP A 50 5.80 5.56 6.34
N ILE A 51 4.58 5.52 6.87
CA ILE A 51 4.20 4.67 8.01
C ILE A 51 3.27 3.57 7.50
N ARG A 52 3.72 2.32 7.58
CA ARG A 52 2.86 1.15 7.42
C ARG A 52 2.59 0.51 8.77
N ILE A 53 1.32 0.40 9.14
CA ILE A 53 0.86 -0.28 10.36
C ILE A 53 0.24 -1.62 9.97
N MET A 54 0.67 -2.71 10.58
CA MET A 54 0.07 -4.04 10.44
C MET A 54 -0.58 -4.46 11.76
N VAL A 55 -1.90 -4.54 11.78
CA VAL A 55 -2.69 -4.91 12.95
C VAL A 55 -2.91 -6.42 12.91
N VAL A 56 -2.29 -7.13 13.86
CA VAL A 56 -2.18 -8.59 13.89
C VAL A 56 -2.59 -9.13 15.25
N GLY A 57 -2.84 -10.43 15.34
CA GLY A 57 -3.26 -11.08 16.60
C GLY A 57 -4.44 -12.04 16.42
N PRO A 58 -4.86 -12.73 17.50
CA PRO A 58 -5.81 -13.84 17.44
C PRO A 58 -7.19 -13.47 16.90
N PHE A 59 -8.03 -14.47 16.63
CA PHE A 59 -9.44 -14.27 16.30
C PHE A 59 -10.20 -13.53 17.41
N ASP A 60 -11.15 -12.68 17.03
CA ASP A 60 -12.05 -11.90 17.91
C ASP A 60 -11.41 -11.03 19.03
N VAL A 61 -10.15 -10.61 18.88
CA VAL A 61 -9.49 -9.68 19.84
C VAL A 61 -9.76 -8.18 19.59
N GLY A 62 -10.71 -7.84 18.72
CA GLY A 62 -11.09 -6.43 18.44
C GLY A 62 -10.13 -5.63 17.55
N LYS A 63 -9.38 -6.29 16.66
CA LYS A 63 -8.45 -5.65 15.69
C LYS A 63 -9.13 -4.63 14.77
N THR A 64 -10.19 -5.06 14.08
CA THR A 64 -11.02 -4.25 13.19
C THR A 64 -11.56 -3.00 13.89
N THR A 65 -11.98 -3.17 15.15
CA THR A 65 -12.46 -2.09 16.02
C THR A 65 -11.35 -1.10 16.35
N LEU A 66 -10.18 -1.58 16.80
CA LEU A 66 -9.02 -0.74 17.08
C LEU A 66 -8.59 0.06 15.85
N THR A 67 -8.54 -0.59 14.67
CA THR A 67 -8.24 0.07 13.39
C THR A 67 -9.21 1.21 13.10
N LYS A 68 -10.53 1.00 13.25
CA LYS A 68 -11.53 2.06 13.07
C LYS A 68 -11.37 3.21 14.07
N ARG A 69 -11.09 2.90 15.35
CA ARG A 69 -10.79 3.91 16.39
C ARG A 69 -9.52 4.71 16.06
N LEU A 70 -8.45 4.07 15.58
CA LEU A 70 -7.23 4.75 15.12
C LEU A 70 -7.51 5.71 13.95
N LEU A 71 -8.39 5.34 13.03
CA LEU A 71 -8.85 6.23 11.94
C LEU A 71 -9.83 7.34 12.40
N GLY A 72 -10.23 7.38 13.67
CA GLY A 72 -11.25 8.32 14.15
C GLY A 72 -12.66 8.03 13.60
N LYS A 73 -12.91 6.81 13.11
CA LYS A 73 -14.23 6.36 12.67
C LYS A 73 -15.04 5.87 13.88
N ASP A 74 -16.34 6.11 13.85
CA ASP A 74 -17.26 5.57 14.85
C ASP A 74 -17.37 4.04 14.72
N VAL A 75 -17.58 3.38 15.86
CA VAL A 75 -17.74 1.92 15.94
C VAL A 75 -19.22 1.59 16.02
N THR A 76 -19.73 1.01 14.95
CA THR A 76 -21.10 0.51 14.83
C THR A 76 -21.19 -0.97 15.24
N ILE A 77 -22.42 -1.49 15.41
CA ILE A 77 -22.64 -2.90 15.78
C ILE A 77 -22.15 -3.87 14.68
N GLY A 78 -22.22 -3.46 13.40
CA GLY A 78 -21.70 -4.25 12.27
C GLY A 78 -20.18 -4.38 12.27
N ASP A 79 -19.47 -3.46 12.93
CA ASP A 79 -18.00 -3.45 13.00
C ASP A 79 -17.42 -4.51 13.96
N ARG A 80 -18.30 -5.29 14.58
CA ARG A 80 -17.97 -6.46 15.42
C ARG A 80 -17.93 -7.77 14.62
N GLN A 81 -18.11 -7.72 13.30
CA GLN A 81 -17.89 -8.88 12.43
C GLN A 81 -16.39 -9.09 12.22
N SER A 82 -15.94 -10.35 12.29
CA SER A 82 -14.53 -10.70 12.10
C SER A 82 -14.06 -10.38 10.68
N THR A 83 -12.90 -9.72 10.57
CA THR A 83 -12.19 -9.52 9.29
C THR A 83 -11.89 -10.88 8.64
N GLU A 84 -12.03 -10.95 7.31
CA GLU A 84 -11.72 -12.14 6.50
C GLU A 84 -10.58 -11.78 5.54
N GLY A 85 -9.53 -12.60 5.46
CA GLY A 85 -8.33 -12.31 4.67
C GLY A 85 -7.50 -11.18 5.29
N ILE A 86 -7.27 -10.09 4.55
CA ILE A 86 -6.62 -8.87 5.06
C ILE A 86 -7.42 -7.69 4.50
N HIS A 87 -7.58 -6.62 5.28
CA HIS A 87 -8.19 -5.38 4.82
C HIS A 87 -7.17 -4.24 4.86
N VAL A 88 -6.79 -3.76 3.67
CA VAL A 88 -5.78 -2.72 3.45
C VAL A 88 -6.44 -1.35 3.32
N GLN A 89 -5.95 -0.39 4.10
CA GLN A 89 -6.45 0.99 4.16
C GLN A 89 -5.27 1.96 3.97
N THR A 90 -4.91 2.24 2.71
CA THR A 90 -3.79 3.12 2.32
C THR A 90 -4.15 4.56 1.99
N GLU A 91 -5.45 4.86 1.83
CA GLU A 91 -5.94 6.13 1.28
C GLU A 91 -6.52 7.07 2.36
N CYS A 92 -6.58 6.62 3.62
CA CYS A 92 -7.35 7.30 4.66
C CYS A 92 -6.57 8.32 5.51
N CYS A 93 -5.23 8.31 5.51
CA CYS A 93 -4.47 9.04 6.54
C CYS A 93 -3.12 9.64 6.11
N LYS A 94 -2.80 10.75 6.78
CA LYS A 94 -1.47 11.37 6.83
C LYS A 94 -1.08 11.64 8.28
N VAL A 95 0.21 11.85 8.53
CA VAL A 95 0.74 12.37 9.80
C VAL A 95 1.55 13.62 9.50
N SER A 96 1.28 14.73 10.20
CA SER A 96 2.13 15.93 10.12
C SER A 96 3.53 15.62 10.67
N LEU A 97 4.58 15.97 9.91
CA LEU A 97 5.96 15.88 10.39
C LEU A 97 6.29 16.98 11.42
N ALA A 98 5.51 18.06 11.45
CA ALA A 98 5.72 19.18 12.37
C ALA A 98 5.06 18.96 13.75
N THR A 99 3.84 18.39 13.79
CA THR A 99 3.07 18.19 15.03
C THR A 99 2.99 16.73 15.47
N GLY A 100 3.20 15.77 14.55
CA GLY A 100 2.92 14.35 14.79
C GLY A 100 1.42 14.01 14.81
N GLU A 101 0.54 14.96 14.47
CA GLU A 101 -0.91 14.75 14.49
C GLU A 101 -1.38 13.93 13.29
N TRP A 102 -2.36 13.05 13.54
CA TRP A 102 -2.94 12.16 12.54
C TRP A 102 -4.13 12.84 11.88
N ILE A 103 -4.03 13.07 10.57
CA ILE A 103 -5.09 13.64 9.74
C ILE A 103 -5.79 12.49 9.05
N THR A 104 -7.03 12.20 9.45
CA THR A 104 -7.78 10.99 9.04
C THR A 104 -8.99 11.28 8.14
N GLN A 105 -9.21 12.54 7.79
CA GLN A 105 -10.28 12.99 6.89
C GLN A 105 -9.81 14.22 6.10
N GLU A 106 -9.87 14.13 4.78
CA GLU A 106 -10.17 15.28 3.91
C GLU A 106 -10.62 14.79 2.54
N GLN A 107 -11.83 15.17 2.13
CA GLN A 107 -12.14 15.23 0.71
C GLN A 107 -11.09 16.19 0.09
N ASN A 108 -10.38 15.74 -0.94
CA ASN A 108 -9.25 16.44 -1.58
C ASN A 108 -7.87 16.31 -0.90
N ALA A 109 -7.67 15.37 0.03
CA ALA A 109 -6.34 15.10 0.59
C ALA A 109 -5.28 14.77 -0.50
N GLU A 110 -5.68 14.12 -1.59
CA GLU A 110 -4.83 13.88 -2.76
C GLU A 110 -4.46 15.17 -3.49
N GLN A 111 -5.42 16.07 -3.73
CA GLN A 111 -5.18 17.37 -4.38
C GLN A 111 -4.25 18.25 -3.53
N TYR A 112 -4.39 18.23 -2.20
CA TYR A 112 -3.46 18.94 -1.31
C TYR A 112 -2.04 18.39 -1.38
N MET A 113 -1.88 17.07 -1.48
CA MET A 113 -0.57 16.49 -1.75
C MET A 113 -0.08 16.96 -3.13
N GLN A 114 -0.86 16.80 -4.20
CA GLN A 114 -0.50 17.22 -5.56
C GLN A 114 -0.06 18.69 -5.63
N LEU A 115 -0.74 19.59 -4.93
CA LEU A 115 -0.39 21.01 -4.86
C LEU A 115 0.93 21.24 -4.09
N GLN A 116 1.15 20.57 -2.96
CA GLN A 116 2.43 20.64 -2.24
C GLN A 116 3.59 20.06 -3.06
N TRP A 117 3.37 18.94 -3.76
CA TRP A 117 4.33 18.33 -4.67
C TRP A 117 4.69 19.24 -5.84
N LEU A 118 3.70 19.88 -6.48
CA LEU A 118 3.93 20.87 -7.53
C LEU A 118 4.75 22.06 -7.02
N VAL A 119 4.48 22.55 -5.80
CA VAL A 119 5.26 23.62 -5.18
C VAL A 119 6.70 23.18 -4.86
N LYS A 120 6.92 21.94 -4.38
CA LYS A 120 8.27 21.38 -4.18
C LYS A 120 9.04 21.30 -5.51
N LEU A 121 8.45 20.67 -6.53
CA LEU A 121 9.06 20.49 -7.85
C LEU A 121 9.39 21.83 -8.53
N PHE A 122 8.48 22.81 -8.39
CA PHE A 122 8.70 24.19 -8.83
C PHE A 122 9.88 24.86 -8.10
N ASN A 123 9.97 24.72 -6.78
CA ASN A 123 11.07 25.31 -6.00
C ASN A 123 12.44 24.73 -6.39
N GLU A 124 12.53 23.43 -6.67
CA GLU A 124 13.77 22.81 -7.16
C GLU A 124 14.14 23.30 -8.57
N GLN A 125 13.18 23.37 -9.50
CA GLN A 125 13.43 23.87 -10.85
C GLN A 125 13.82 25.36 -10.85
N VAL A 126 13.20 26.18 -10.01
CA VAL A 126 13.52 27.62 -9.86
C VAL A 126 14.93 27.83 -9.30
N GLN A 127 15.44 26.96 -8.44
CA GLN A 127 16.85 27.01 -8.02
C GLN A 127 17.83 26.65 -9.14
N GLN A 128 17.42 25.81 -10.10
CA GLN A 128 18.26 25.44 -11.25
C GLN A 128 18.17 26.44 -12.42
N LYS A 129 17.02 27.11 -12.62
CA LYS A 129 16.80 28.13 -13.66
C LYS A 129 15.85 29.26 -13.20
N PRO A 130 16.37 30.46 -12.86
CA PRO A 130 15.53 31.56 -12.36
C PRO A 130 14.57 32.20 -13.38
N ASN A 131 14.82 32.08 -14.68
CA ASN A 131 14.09 32.82 -15.72
C ASN A 131 12.76 32.20 -16.15
N ASP A 132 12.53 30.91 -15.91
CA ASP A 132 11.36 30.18 -16.44
C ASP A 132 10.09 30.35 -15.58
N LYS A 133 10.20 31.08 -14.45
CA LYS A 133 9.17 31.27 -13.42
C LYS A 133 7.82 31.75 -13.97
N GLN A 134 7.82 32.62 -14.99
CA GLN A 134 6.59 33.15 -15.62
C GLN A 134 5.94 32.21 -16.65
N GLN A 135 6.67 31.22 -17.16
CA GLN A 135 6.15 30.27 -18.13
C GLN A 135 5.42 29.12 -17.42
N VAL A 136 6.05 28.55 -16.37
CA VAL A 136 5.44 27.52 -15.52
C VAL A 136 4.21 28.06 -14.76
N LEU A 137 4.21 29.35 -14.38
CA LEU A 137 3.02 29.99 -13.80
C LEU A 137 1.79 29.96 -14.74
N LYS A 138 1.98 30.11 -16.07
CA LYS A 138 0.90 30.00 -17.06
C LYS A 138 0.42 28.54 -17.23
N GLU A 139 1.31 27.58 -17.09
CA GLU A 139 0.96 26.15 -17.14
C GLU A 139 0.17 25.73 -15.89
N MET A 140 0.54 26.24 -14.71
CA MET A 140 -0.26 26.10 -13.49
C MET A 140 -1.62 26.80 -13.58
N GLU A 141 -1.70 28.01 -14.15
CA GLU A 141 -2.98 28.67 -14.46
C GLU A 141 -3.86 27.82 -15.39
N THR A 142 -3.24 27.10 -16.33
CA THR A 142 -3.94 26.21 -17.28
C THR A 142 -4.45 24.94 -16.58
N LEU A 143 -3.64 24.28 -15.74
CA LEU A 143 -4.03 23.11 -14.95
C LEU A 143 -5.12 23.43 -13.90
N VAL A 144 -5.08 24.63 -13.30
CA VAL A 144 -6.13 25.12 -12.40
C VAL A 144 -7.38 25.56 -13.17
N SER A 145 -7.29 25.80 -14.48
CA SER A 145 -8.45 26.06 -15.34
C SER A 145 -9.20 24.78 -15.73
N THR A 146 -8.50 23.67 -16.01
CA THR A 146 -9.13 22.37 -16.34
C THR A 146 -9.79 21.73 -15.11
N ALA A 147 -9.28 21.98 -13.90
CA ALA A 147 -9.95 21.59 -12.65
C ALA A 147 -11.32 22.28 -12.42
N LYS A 148 -11.74 23.23 -13.26
CA LYS A 148 -13.06 23.90 -13.18
C LYS A 148 -14.14 23.23 -14.03
N GLU A 149 -13.80 22.24 -14.85
CA GLU A 149 -14.71 21.58 -15.79
C GLU A 149 -14.80 20.06 -15.57
N ASP A 150 -15.32 19.62 -14.40
CA ASP A 150 -16.10 18.38 -14.41
C ASP A 150 -17.15 18.30 -13.29
N ASN A 151 -18.42 18.37 -13.68
CA ASN A 151 -19.54 17.89 -12.87
C ASN A 151 -19.99 16.52 -13.42
N GLY A 152 -19.05 15.58 -13.46
CA GLY A 152 -19.26 14.14 -13.67
C GLY A 152 -19.51 13.69 -15.11
N HIS A 153 -18.45 13.36 -15.86
CA HIS A 153 -18.29 12.05 -16.53
C HIS A 153 -16.84 11.84 -17.05
N PRO A 154 -16.36 10.59 -17.28
CA PRO A 154 -14.92 10.30 -17.29
C PRO A 154 -14.16 10.85 -18.52
N VAL A 155 -13.02 11.50 -18.25
CA VAL A 155 -12.16 12.14 -19.24
C VAL A 155 -11.51 11.15 -20.21
N GLN A 156 -11.79 11.32 -21.50
CA GLN A 156 -11.02 10.72 -22.60
C GLN A 156 -9.81 11.60 -22.95
N HIS A 157 -8.69 10.93 -23.24
CA HIS A 157 -7.49 11.39 -23.98
C HIS A 157 -7.21 12.89 -24.15
N ILE A 158 -6.06 13.33 -23.63
CA ILE A 158 -5.31 14.47 -24.18
C ILE A 158 -3.98 13.96 -24.75
N HIS A 159 -3.77 14.14 -26.05
CA HIS A 159 -2.50 13.92 -26.73
C HIS A 159 -1.79 15.28 -26.91
N VAL A 160 -0.55 15.42 -26.44
CA VAL A 160 0.28 16.57 -26.76
C VAL A 160 1.12 16.26 -27.99
N ARG A 161 0.82 16.92 -29.12
CA ARG A 161 1.64 16.88 -30.34
C ARG A 161 2.57 18.09 -30.36
N VAL A 162 3.87 17.86 -30.41
CA VAL A 162 4.84 18.88 -30.84
C VAL A 162 4.70 19.09 -32.35
N LYS A 163 4.82 20.33 -32.81
CA LYS A 163 4.68 20.70 -34.22
C LYS A 163 5.91 20.28 -35.04
N GLU A 164 5.68 19.81 -36.25
CA GLU A 164 6.55 20.02 -37.41
C GLU A 164 5.73 20.79 -38.46
N ASP A 165 6.37 21.77 -39.12
CA ASP A 165 5.70 22.74 -40.01
C ASP A 165 5.54 22.20 -41.44
N ILE A 166 4.32 22.29 -42.02
CA ILE A 166 4.06 22.29 -43.47
C ILE A 166 2.88 23.24 -43.78
N ASP A 167 2.97 23.95 -44.91
CA ASP A 167 2.11 25.07 -45.33
C ASP A 167 0.73 24.71 -45.93
N GLU A 168 -0.14 25.75 -45.89
CA GLU A 168 -1.33 26.11 -46.69
C GLU A 168 -2.26 25.10 -47.42
N GLU A 169 -3.57 25.37 -47.24
CA GLU A 169 -4.60 25.62 -48.28
C GLU A 169 -5.85 24.69 -48.39
N VAL A 170 -6.97 25.38 -48.71
CA VAL A 170 -8.29 24.92 -49.23
C VAL A 170 -9.37 24.38 -48.26
N LEU A 171 -10.51 25.08 -48.26
CA LEU A 171 -11.82 24.68 -47.74
C LEU A 171 -12.89 25.03 -48.80
N PRO A 172 -13.85 24.14 -49.12
CA PRO A 172 -15.29 24.52 -49.14
C PRO A 172 -16.21 23.32 -48.76
N THR A 173 -17.55 23.34 -48.60
CA THR A 173 -18.63 24.36 -48.71
C THR A 173 -19.93 23.87 -48.01
N LEU A 174 -20.88 24.79 -47.73
CA LEU A 174 -22.36 24.61 -47.64
C LEU A 174 -22.98 23.74 -46.50
N SER A 175 -24.17 24.02 -45.92
CA SER A 175 -25.01 25.24 -45.77
C SER A 175 -26.34 24.94 -45.02
N GLN A 176 -26.84 25.82 -44.13
CA GLN A 176 -28.26 26.31 -43.96
C GLN A 176 -28.54 26.96 -42.55
N PRO A 177 -29.62 27.77 -42.37
CA PRO A 177 -29.54 29.03 -41.59
C PRO A 177 -30.11 29.06 -40.13
N VAL A 178 -29.94 30.21 -39.45
CA VAL A 178 -29.75 30.34 -37.98
C VAL A 178 -30.77 31.25 -37.24
N GLU A 179 -31.83 31.73 -37.91
CA GLU A 179 -32.64 32.87 -37.40
C GLU A 179 -33.65 32.61 -36.25
N SER A 180 -33.62 31.45 -35.57
CA SER A 180 -34.45 31.19 -34.37
C SER A 180 -33.67 31.01 -33.06
N LEU A 181 -32.33 31.10 -33.12
CA LEU A 181 -31.45 30.85 -31.96
C LEU A 181 -31.04 32.13 -31.20
N ILE A 182 -31.19 33.31 -31.80
CA ILE A 182 -30.50 34.53 -31.36
C ILE A 182 -31.12 35.17 -30.10
N ASP A 183 -32.46 35.20 -29.99
CA ASP A 183 -33.15 35.88 -28.88
C ASP A 183 -33.06 35.14 -27.54
N ASN A 184 -32.97 33.80 -27.56
CA ASN A 184 -32.85 33.01 -26.32
C ASN A 184 -31.43 33.03 -25.72
N LEU A 185 -30.40 33.32 -26.52
CA LEU A 185 -29.00 33.35 -26.05
C LEU A 185 -28.65 34.63 -25.29
N SER A 186 -29.31 35.76 -25.61
CA SER A 186 -28.93 37.08 -25.05
C SER A 186 -29.36 37.27 -23.59
N LEU A 187 -30.42 36.58 -23.15
CA LEU A 187 -30.98 36.73 -21.80
C LEU A 187 -30.23 35.89 -20.76
N GLU A 188 -29.71 34.72 -21.17
CA GLU A 188 -28.92 33.84 -20.29
C GLU A 188 -27.45 34.29 -20.22
N ALA A 189 -26.88 34.81 -21.32
CA ALA A 189 -25.53 35.38 -21.33
C ALA A 189 -25.35 36.50 -20.28
N ASN A 190 -26.33 37.40 -20.12
CA ASN A 190 -26.27 38.48 -19.14
C ASN A 190 -26.36 38.00 -17.68
N ARG A 191 -26.96 36.83 -17.41
CA ARG A 191 -26.92 36.19 -16.08
C ARG A 191 -25.58 35.52 -15.78
N VAL A 192 -24.94 34.95 -16.80
CA VAL A 192 -23.59 34.35 -16.69
C VAL A 192 -22.53 35.42 -16.42
N VAL A 193 -22.58 36.54 -17.14
CA VAL A 193 -21.60 37.65 -16.97
C VAL A 193 -21.67 38.27 -15.57
N ALA A 194 -22.85 38.39 -14.96
CA ALA A 194 -22.97 38.85 -13.58
C ALA A 194 -22.27 37.92 -12.57
N LYS A 195 -22.44 36.60 -12.71
CA LYS A 195 -21.76 35.57 -11.88
C LYS A 195 -20.25 35.44 -12.16
N GLN A 196 -19.77 35.94 -13.31
CA GLN A 196 -18.34 35.93 -13.63
C GLN A 196 -17.55 37.02 -12.90
N ASN A 197 -18.16 38.16 -12.57
CA ASN A 197 -17.46 39.26 -11.90
C ASN A 197 -17.25 38.99 -10.39
N GLU A 198 -18.27 38.49 -9.66
CA GLU A 198 -18.09 38.08 -8.24
C GLU A 198 -16.97 37.02 -8.09
N LYS A 199 -16.82 36.13 -9.08
CA LYS A 199 -15.73 35.13 -9.10
C LYS A 199 -14.37 35.70 -9.52
N LYS A 200 -14.31 36.80 -10.30
CA LYS A 200 -13.05 37.49 -10.60
C LYS A 200 -12.49 38.17 -9.36
N ASP A 201 -13.35 38.80 -8.57
CA ASP A 201 -12.93 39.47 -7.34
C ASP A 201 -12.40 38.47 -6.30
N ALA A 202 -13.09 37.33 -6.12
CA ALA A 202 -12.59 36.24 -5.26
C ALA A 202 -11.26 35.61 -5.75
N VAL A 203 -11.04 35.51 -7.08
CA VAL A 203 -9.77 35.00 -7.63
C VAL A 203 -8.65 36.04 -7.49
N MET A 204 -8.95 37.33 -7.63
CA MET A 204 -7.99 38.41 -7.33
C MET A 204 -7.65 38.45 -5.84
N GLU A 205 -8.61 38.17 -4.96
CA GLU A 205 -8.38 38.03 -3.51
C GLU A 205 -7.51 36.81 -3.19
N ILE A 206 -7.70 35.67 -3.86
CA ILE A 206 -6.83 34.49 -3.76
C ILE A 206 -5.42 34.75 -4.32
N ILE A 207 -5.28 35.45 -5.45
CA ILE A 207 -3.97 35.82 -6.01
C ILE A 207 -3.27 36.85 -5.13
N GLN A 208 -4.00 37.78 -4.51
CA GLN A 208 -3.46 38.68 -3.48
C GLN A 208 -3.10 37.92 -2.20
N LEU A 209 -3.86 36.90 -1.79
CA LEU A 209 -3.49 36.01 -0.68
C LEU A 209 -2.23 35.20 -1.00
N ILE A 210 -2.07 34.66 -2.21
CA ILE A 210 -0.87 33.91 -2.63
C ILE A 210 0.35 34.84 -2.66
N ASN A 211 0.22 36.04 -3.24
CA ASN A 211 1.34 36.99 -3.33
C ASN A 211 1.68 37.62 -1.96
N ALA A 212 0.68 38.04 -1.17
CA ALA A 212 0.90 38.55 0.19
C ALA A 212 1.32 37.45 1.18
N SER A 213 1.08 36.18 0.85
CA SER A 213 1.60 35.04 1.60
C SER A 213 2.89 34.48 1.01
N SER A 214 3.47 35.03 -0.05
CA SER A 214 4.76 34.53 -0.57
C SER A 214 5.88 34.69 0.48
N GLU A 215 5.87 35.77 1.27
CA GLU A 215 6.78 35.96 2.41
C GLU A 215 6.39 35.17 3.68
N LYS A 216 5.21 34.53 3.69
CA LYS A 216 4.71 33.69 4.81
C LYS A 216 4.76 32.19 4.53
N LEU A 217 4.54 31.73 3.29
CA LEU A 217 4.56 30.32 2.88
C LEU A 217 5.98 29.75 2.91
N GLU A 218 7.01 30.57 2.63
CA GLU A 218 8.42 30.19 2.80
C GLU A 218 8.75 29.73 4.25
N LYS A 219 7.88 29.98 5.23
CA LYS A 219 8.06 29.59 6.64
C LYS A 219 7.20 28.42 7.11
N SER A 220 6.29 27.87 6.29
CA SER A 220 5.44 26.75 6.72
C SER A 220 4.77 26.01 5.55
N ILE A 221 5.56 25.36 4.70
CA ILE A 221 5.05 24.16 4.00
C ILE A 221 5.17 23.02 5.01
N GLU A 222 4.05 22.65 5.62
CA GLU A 222 3.99 21.49 6.51
C GLU A 222 4.17 20.22 5.67
N GLU A 223 5.19 19.43 6.01
CA GLU A 223 5.46 18.14 5.38
C GLU A 223 4.64 17.03 6.07
N TYR A 224 4.27 16.00 5.31
CA TYR A 224 3.44 14.91 5.79
C TYR A 224 4.05 13.55 5.51
N ALA A 225 3.99 12.65 6.49
CA ALA A 225 4.13 11.22 6.26
C ALA A 225 2.81 10.63 5.74
N LYS A 226 2.91 9.70 4.79
CA LYS A 226 1.80 8.85 4.36
C LYS A 226 1.56 7.77 5.41
N LEU A 227 0.30 7.46 5.71
CA LEU A 227 -0.05 6.43 6.69
C LEU A 227 -1.02 5.40 6.08
N GLY A 228 -0.57 4.14 5.99
CA GLY A 228 -1.38 2.99 5.61
C GLY A 228 -1.54 1.99 6.75
N ILE A 229 -2.77 1.50 6.96
CA ILE A 229 -3.08 0.48 7.98
C ILE A 229 -3.57 -0.80 7.29
N TRP A 230 -3.05 -1.95 7.72
CA TRP A 230 -3.42 -3.28 7.24
C TRP A 230 -4.03 -4.06 8.40
N ASP A 231 -5.30 -4.42 8.32
CA ASP A 231 -6.01 -5.22 9.33
C ASP A 231 -6.04 -6.69 8.92
N PHE A 232 -5.25 -7.52 9.59
CA PHE A 232 -5.13 -8.95 9.25
C PHE A 232 -6.24 -9.76 9.92
N ALA A 233 -6.83 -10.72 9.21
CA ALA A 233 -7.75 -11.69 9.82
C ALA A 233 -7.04 -12.55 10.87
N GLY A 234 -7.73 -12.85 11.97
CA GLY A 234 -7.19 -13.63 13.10
C GLY A 234 -7.40 -15.14 13.00
N GLN A 235 -8.10 -15.59 11.97
CA GLN A 235 -8.43 -16.98 11.71
C GLN A 235 -7.18 -17.72 11.21
N TYR A 236 -6.94 -18.91 11.75
CA TYR A 236 -5.77 -19.75 11.49
C TYR A 236 -5.63 -20.10 10.00
N VAL A 237 -6.75 -20.26 9.27
CA VAL A 237 -6.74 -20.57 7.83
C VAL A 237 -5.98 -19.55 6.99
N PHE A 238 -5.95 -18.27 7.39
CA PHE A 238 -5.23 -17.24 6.65
C PHE A 238 -3.75 -17.14 7.03
N TYR A 239 -3.29 -17.77 8.11
CA TYR A 239 -1.92 -17.59 8.60
C TYR A 239 -0.86 -18.06 7.58
N THR A 240 -1.15 -19.13 6.84
CA THR A 240 -0.29 -19.64 5.75
C THR A 240 -0.19 -18.66 4.57
N THR A 241 -1.21 -17.85 4.32
CA THR A 241 -1.19 -16.80 3.29
C THR A 241 -0.67 -15.45 3.81
N HIS A 242 -0.76 -15.19 5.12
CA HIS A 242 -0.32 -13.92 5.71
C HIS A 242 1.17 -13.66 5.50
N GLN A 243 2.01 -14.69 5.55
CA GLN A 243 3.47 -14.59 5.32
C GLN A 243 3.83 -13.86 4.01
N THR A 244 2.98 -13.98 2.99
CA THR A 244 3.15 -13.35 1.67
C THR A 244 2.99 -11.83 1.69
N PHE A 245 2.32 -11.29 2.72
CA PHE A 245 1.95 -9.88 2.84
C PHE A 245 2.58 -9.18 4.05
N LEU A 246 3.31 -9.92 4.89
CA LEU A 246 4.12 -9.33 5.96
C LEU A 246 5.31 -8.58 5.35
N SER A 247 5.71 -7.48 5.99
CA SER A 247 6.79 -6.62 5.52
C SER A 247 7.66 -6.17 6.68
N TYR A 248 8.96 -6.06 6.46
CA TYR A 248 9.87 -5.58 7.50
C TYR A 248 9.83 -4.05 7.65
N ARG A 249 9.47 -3.33 6.57
CA ARG A 249 9.11 -1.89 6.59
C ARG A 249 7.70 -1.68 7.15
N ALA A 250 7.43 -2.19 8.34
CA ALA A 250 6.14 -2.03 9.01
C ALA A 250 6.28 -1.99 10.54
N LEU A 251 5.36 -1.26 11.16
CA LEU A 251 5.11 -1.25 12.59
C LEU A 251 3.92 -2.17 12.88
N TYR A 252 4.10 -3.14 13.76
CA TYR A 252 3.12 -4.15 14.08
C TYR A 252 2.37 -3.80 15.36
N LEU A 253 1.03 -3.82 15.32
CA LEU A 253 0.21 -3.80 16.53
C LEU A 253 -0.22 -5.23 16.82
N LEU A 254 0.41 -5.88 17.81
CA LEU A 254 -0.01 -7.19 18.29
C LEU A 254 -1.15 -7.00 19.29
N VAL A 255 -2.36 -7.27 18.81
CA VAL A 255 -3.61 -7.06 19.55
C VAL A 255 -4.00 -8.32 20.32
N ILE A 256 -4.42 -8.16 21.57
CA ILE A 256 -4.79 -9.23 22.50
C ILE A 256 -6.04 -8.84 23.31
N ASP A 257 -6.90 -9.80 23.66
CA ASP A 257 -8.03 -9.55 24.57
C ASP A 257 -7.57 -9.72 26.02
N LEU A 258 -7.54 -8.63 26.80
CA LEU A 258 -7.08 -8.64 28.20
C LEU A 258 -8.09 -9.27 29.18
N SER A 259 -9.30 -9.64 28.72
CA SER A 259 -10.28 -10.37 29.53
C SER A 259 -10.10 -11.90 29.47
N GLN A 260 -9.31 -12.40 28.52
CA GLN A 260 -8.98 -13.83 28.35
C GLN A 260 -7.72 -14.22 29.14
N GLN A 261 -7.50 -15.51 29.40
CA GLN A 261 -6.26 -16.00 30.03
C GLN A 261 -5.23 -16.44 28.98
N MET A 262 -3.92 -16.35 29.28
CA MET A 262 -2.86 -16.77 28.33
C MET A 262 -2.93 -18.27 27.97
N THR A 263 -3.49 -19.10 28.85
CA THR A 263 -3.73 -20.53 28.65
C THR A 263 -5.13 -20.84 28.11
N GLU A 264 -5.98 -19.84 27.88
CA GLU A 264 -7.30 -20.03 27.28
C GLU A 264 -7.18 -20.43 25.81
N LEU A 265 -8.11 -21.27 25.33
CA LEU A 265 -8.13 -21.75 23.95
C LEU A 265 -8.86 -20.75 23.06
N VAL A 266 -8.21 -20.33 21.97
CA VAL A 266 -8.77 -19.43 20.97
C VAL A 266 -9.88 -20.17 20.20
N LYS A 267 -11.09 -19.64 20.25
CA LYS A 267 -12.28 -20.18 19.57
C LYS A 267 -12.37 -19.62 18.15
N ASP A 268 -11.52 -20.14 17.27
CA ASP A 268 -11.62 -19.85 15.83
C ASP A 268 -12.78 -20.67 15.22
N GLU A 269 -13.83 -19.99 14.78
CA GLU A 269 -15.02 -20.63 14.18
C GLU A 269 -14.82 -21.01 12.71
N CYS A 270 -13.73 -20.57 12.06
CA CYS A 270 -13.66 -20.55 10.59
C CYS A 270 -13.14 -21.81 9.90
N PHE A 271 -12.58 -22.82 10.57
CA PHE A 271 -12.22 -24.07 9.87
C PHE A 271 -12.34 -25.35 10.69
N ILE A 272 -13.02 -26.34 10.09
CA ILE A 272 -13.03 -27.74 10.51
C ILE A 272 -12.04 -28.46 9.58
N ASP A 273 -10.85 -28.78 10.11
CA ASP A 273 -9.98 -29.77 9.48
C ASP A 273 -10.56 -31.18 9.65
N THR A 274 -10.01 -32.16 8.90
CA THR A 274 -10.38 -33.57 9.05
C THR A 274 -10.03 -34.18 10.43
N ALA A 275 -9.38 -33.42 11.32
CA ALA A 275 -9.08 -33.80 12.71
C ALA A 275 -9.95 -33.09 13.77
N GLY A 276 -10.68 -32.02 13.42
CA GLY A 276 -11.57 -31.26 14.30
C GLY A 276 -10.86 -30.22 15.17
N MET A 277 -10.87 -28.96 14.70
CA MET A 277 -10.44 -27.72 15.39
C MET A 277 -9.01 -27.75 15.96
N LYS A 278 -8.11 -26.97 15.36
CA LYS A 278 -6.81 -26.67 15.98
C LYS A 278 -6.98 -25.72 17.17
N LEU A 279 -7.20 -26.30 18.35
CA LEU A 279 -7.27 -25.60 19.63
C LEU A 279 -5.87 -25.10 20.04
N CYS A 280 -5.55 -23.85 19.68
CA CYS A 280 -4.35 -23.16 20.15
C CYS A 280 -4.63 -22.33 21.40
N GLN A 281 -3.68 -22.28 22.33
CA GLN A 281 -3.72 -21.34 23.47
C GLN A 281 -3.37 -19.91 23.02
N VAL A 282 -3.87 -18.90 23.72
CA VAL A 282 -3.54 -17.48 23.44
C VAL A 282 -2.01 -17.27 23.37
N GLN A 283 -1.24 -17.84 24.30
CA GLN A 283 0.23 -17.76 24.28
C GLN A 283 0.88 -18.37 23.02
N GLU A 284 0.34 -19.46 22.46
CA GLU A 284 0.84 -20.11 21.25
C GLU A 284 0.52 -19.27 20.00
N THR A 285 -0.62 -18.57 20.00
CA THR A 285 -0.97 -17.64 18.92
C THR A 285 -0.12 -16.37 18.95
N ILE A 286 0.24 -15.87 20.14
CA ILE A 286 1.25 -14.80 20.33
C ILE A 286 2.59 -15.25 19.74
N ASP A 287 3.07 -16.44 20.11
CA ASP A 287 4.32 -17.01 19.56
C ASP A 287 4.26 -17.14 18.03
N THR A 288 3.13 -17.60 17.49
CA THR A 288 2.95 -17.75 16.03
C THR A 288 3.10 -16.41 15.32
N TRP A 289 2.42 -15.36 15.78
CA TRP A 289 2.56 -14.01 15.21
C TRP A 289 3.97 -13.43 15.39
N MET A 290 4.56 -13.57 16.58
CA MET A 290 5.92 -13.08 16.84
C MET A 290 6.97 -13.79 15.96
N ASN A 291 6.82 -15.10 15.73
CA ASN A 291 7.71 -15.87 14.84
C ASN A 291 7.51 -15.49 13.35
N LEU A 292 6.27 -15.27 12.91
CA LEU A 292 5.98 -14.77 11.56
C LEU A 292 6.64 -13.41 11.32
N ILE A 293 6.47 -12.45 12.24
CA ILE A 293 7.10 -11.12 12.15
C ILE A 293 8.63 -11.24 12.16
N HIS A 294 9.18 -12.08 13.04
CA HIS A 294 10.63 -12.32 13.11
C HIS A 294 11.18 -12.91 11.81
N SER A 295 10.44 -13.81 11.14
CA SER A 295 10.85 -14.43 9.88
C SER A 295 11.01 -13.44 8.72
N CYS A 296 10.35 -12.27 8.79
CA CYS A 296 10.49 -11.20 7.81
C CYS A 296 11.71 -10.30 8.05
N THR A 297 12.43 -10.47 9.17
CA THR A 297 13.55 -9.59 9.54
C THR A 297 14.73 -9.76 8.57
N PRO A 298 15.30 -8.68 8.01
CA PRO A 298 16.50 -8.76 7.18
C PRO A 298 17.67 -9.41 7.92
N SER A 299 18.56 -10.09 7.18
CA SER A 299 19.77 -10.69 7.73
C SER A 299 20.63 -9.64 8.46
N PRO A 300 21.03 -9.88 9.72
CA PRO A 300 21.87 -8.95 10.48
C PRO A 300 23.18 -8.62 9.76
N GLN A 301 23.50 -7.33 9.61
CA GLN A 301 24.80 -6.92 9.09
C GLN A 301 25.91 -7.21 10.13
N PRO A 302 27.07 -7.76 9.71
CA PRO A 302 28.14 -8.10 10.63
C PRO A 302 28.63 -6.90 11.46
N GLY A 303 28.56 -7.01 12.79
CA GLY A 303 29.02 -5.99 13.72
C GLY A 303 27.98 -4.94 14.13
N ILE A 304 26.78 -4.93 13.53
CA ILE A 304 25.68 -4.06 13.96
C ILE A 304 24.82 -4.80 15.03
N PRO A 305 24.58 -4.21 16.22
CA PRO A 305 23.69 -4.81 17.22
C PRO A 305 22.25 -4.88 16.72
N VAL A 306 21.63 -6.07 16.74
CA VAL A 306 20.24 -6.27 16.32
C VAL A 306 19.27 -5.70 17.36
N ASN A 307 18.59 -4.61 17.03
CA ASN A 307 17.59 -3.94 17.87
C ASN A 307 16.63 -3.06 17.01
N LEU A 308 15.65 -2.42 17.63
CA LEU A 308 14.66 -1.58 16.95
C LEU A 308 15.28 -0.41 16.13
N ALA A 309 16.40 0.16 16.59
CA ALA A 309 17.11 1.20 15.86
C ALA A 309 18.02 0.65 14.74
N SER A 310 18.23 -0.69 14.68
CA SER A 310 18.94 -1.36 13.58
C SER A 310 17.99 -1.86 12.48
N GLY A 311 16.72 -1.42 12.47
CA GLY A 311 15.77 -1.72 11.39
C GLY A 311 15.04 -3.06 11.48
N ILE A 312 15.01 -3.71 12.65
CA ILE A 312 14.09 -4.85 12.83
C ILE A 312 12.64 -4.33 13.01
N PRO A 313 11.61 -5.09 12.59
CA PRO A 313 10.23 -4.65 12.72
C PRO A 313 9.84 -4.41 14.18
N ALA A 314 9.19 -3.27 14.46
CA ALA A 314 8.74 -2.94 15.80
C ALA A 314 7.34 -3.51 16.08
N VAL A 315 7.15 -4.11 17.26
CA VAL A 315 5.90 -4.70 17.73
C VAL A 315 5.41 -3.99 18.99
N PHE A 316 4.23 -3.40 18.91
CA PHE A 316 3.51 -2.80 20.02
C PHE A 316 2.57 -3.84 20.63
N LEU A 317 2.60 -4.00 21.96
CA LEU A 317 1.60 -4.80 22.67
C LEU A 317 0.36 -3.94 22.93
N VAL A 318 -0.76 -4.28 22.30
CA VAL A 318 -2.02 -3.54 22.44
C VAL A 318 -3.10 -4.47 22.99
N GLY A 319 -3.42 -4.30 24.26
CA GLY A 319 -4.48 -5.04 24.91
C GLY A 319 -5.83 -4.33 24.79
N THR A 320 -6.84 -5.01 24.27
CA THR A 320 -8.21 -4.50 24.11
C THR A 320 -9.12 -5.02 25.22
N HIS A 321 -10.42 -4.76 25.08
CA HIS A 321 -11.48 -5.31 25.94
C HIS A 321 -11.36 -4.95 27.43
N VAL A 322 -10.73 -3.81 27.70
CA VAL A 322 -10.62 -3.23 29.06
C VAL A 322 -12.01 -2.93 29.65
N ASP A 323 -13.03 -2.72 28.81
CA ASP A 323 -14.43 -2.58 29.19
C ASP A 323 -14.96 -3.80 29.97
N LYS A 324 -14.58 -5.01 29.54
CA LYS A 324 -14.95 -6.30 30.19
C LYS A 324 -14.28 -6.49 31.56
N ILE A 325 -13.22 -5.74 31.87
CA ILE A 325 -12.47 -5.85 33.14
C ILE A 325 -13.09 -4.90 34.18
N PRO A 326 -13.41 -5.36 35.41
CA PRO A 326 -13.99 -4.50 36.44
C PRO A 326 -13.07 -3.33 36.80
N GLU A 327 -13.60 -2.11 36.77
CA GLU A 327 -12.84 -0.84 36.85
C GLU A 327 -11.80 -0.82 37.98
N ARG A 328 -12.20 -1.27 39.17
CA ARG A 328 -11.37 -1.36 40.39
C ARG A 328 -10.06 -2.15 40.20
N TYR A 329 -10.03 -3.12 39.29
CA TYR A 329 -8.90 -4.03 39.08
C TYR A 329 -8.23 -3.86 37.70
N ARG A 330 -8.70 -2.93 36.86
CA ARG A 330 -8.17 -2.72 35.49
C ARG A 330 -6.66 -2.57 35.46
N HIS A 331 -6.09 -1.67 36.27
CA HIS A 331 -4.64 -1.43 36.28
C HIS A 331 -3.85 -2.70 36.62
N GLU A 332 -4.20 -3.36 37.73
CA GLU A 332 -3.50 -4.54 38.24
C GLU A 332 -3.58 -5.72 37.25
N ILE A 333 -4.76 -5.99 36.69
CA ILE A 333 -4.96 -7.10 35.75
C ILE A 333 -4.19 -6.84 34.44
N CYS A 334 -4.32 -5.64 33.87
CA CYS A 334 -3.61 -5.29 32.63
C CYS A 334 -2.08 -5.34 32.81
N GLU A 335 -1.55 -4.72 33.87
CA GLU A 335 -0.11 -4.72 34.16
C GLU A 335 0.43 -6.14 34.37
N LYS A 336 -0.31 -6.98 35.12
CA LYS A 336 0.04 -8.38 35.31
C LYS A 336 0.07 -9.13 33.97
N TYR A 337 -0.91 -8.93 33.11
CA TYR A 337 -1.03 -9.64 31.83
C TYR A 337 0.12 -9.31 30.87
N PHE A 338 0.46 -8.03 30.68
CA PHE A 338 1.61 -7.65 29.85
C PHE A 338 2.94 -8.16 30.42
N LYS A 339 3.08 -8.16 31.75
CA LYS A 339 4.25 -8.75 32.42
C LYS A 339 4.36 -10.26 32.20
N GLU A 340 3.23 -10.96 32.14
CA GLU A 340 3.17 -12.40 31.83
C GLU A 340 3.64 -12.67 30.39
N ILE A 341 3.15 -11.91 29.40
CA ILE A 341 3.61 -11.98 27.99
C ILE A 341 5.10 -11.68 27.88
N ARG A 342 5.58 -10.58 28.47
CA ARG A 342 7.00 -10.19 28.44
C ARG A 342 7.87 -11.23 29.12
N SER A 343 7.38 -11.90 30.17
CA SER A 343 8.08 -13.02 30.81
C SER A 343 8.09 -14.29 29.93
N TYR A 344 7.00 -14.58 29.22
CA TYR A 344 6.88 -15.72 28.32
C TYR A 344 7.78 -15.61 27.07
N LEU A 345 7.94 -14.39 26.55
CA LEU A 345 8.80 -14.09 25.41
C LEU A 345 10.27 -13.86 25.78
N LYS A 346 10.59 -13.67 27.07
CA LYS A 346 11.90 -13.17 27.56
C LYS A 346 13.12 -13.92 27.00
N ASP A 347 13.05 -15.25 26.93
CA ASP A 347 14.17 -16.11 26.52
C ASP A 347 14.15 -16.42 25.01
N LYS A 348 13.26 -15.78 24.24
CA LYS A 348 13.09 -15.98 22.78
C LYS A 348 13.70 -14.80 22.02
N PRO A 349 14.29 -15.01 20.82
CA PRO A 349 14.87 -13.92 20.01
C PRO A 349 13.81 -12.88 19.60
N THR A 350 12.55 -13.27 19.56
CA THR A 350 11.41 -12.42 19.20
C THR A 350 11.17 -11.26 20.18
N ILE A 351 11.69 -11.32 21.42
CA ILE A 351 11.57 -10.25 22.41
C ILE A 351 12.15 -8.91 21.92
N LEU A 352 13.16 -8.97 21.03
CA LEU A 352 13.84 -7.78 20.51
C LEU A 352 12.92 -6.85 19.71
N HIS A 353 11.83 -7.39 19.14
CA HIS A 353 10.82 -6.61 18.42
C HIS A 353 9.91 -5.79 19.34
N LEU A 354 9.80 -6.11 20.63
CA LEU A 354 8.84 -5.44 21.50
C LEU A 354 9.25 -4.00 21.81
N VAL A 355 8.35 -3.06 21.53
CA VAL A 355 8.43 -1.68 22.03
C VAL A 355 8.33 -1.70 23.56
N ASN A 356 9.11 -0.86 24.25
CA ASN A 356 9.15 -0.77 25.71
C ASN A 356 7.97 0.07 26.30
N GLU A 357 6.76 -0.16 25.81
CA GLU A 357 5.53 0.47 26.30
C GLU A 357 4.33 -0.44 25.98
N ASP A 358 3.34 -0.50 26.88
CA ASP A 358 2.19 -1.41 26.81
C ASP A 358 0.87 -0.64 26.81
N PHE A 359 -0.05 -0.94 25.89
CA PHE A 359 -1.24 -0.14 25.63
C PHE A 359 -2.55 -0.91 25.91
N ALA A 360 -3.10 -0.79 27.12
CA ALA A 360 -4.42 -1.34 27.47
C ALA A 360 -5.56 -0.36 27.10
N ILE A 361 -6.18 -0.55 25.94
CA ILE A 361 -7.17 0.35 25.31
C ILE A 361 -8.62 -0.13 25.53
N ASP A 362 -9.47 0.79 25.97
CA ASP A 362 -10.93 0.61 25.96
C ASP A 362 -11.51 1.16 24.63
N ASN A 363 -11.89 0.25 23.73
CA ASN A 363 -12.44 0.61 22.42
C ASN A 363 -13.88 1.17 22.48
N THR A 364 -14.55 1.09 23.64
CA THR A 364 -15.95 1.53 23.81
C THR A 364 -16.07 3.02 24.15
N VAL A 365 -14.98 3.65 24.60
CA VAL A 365 -14.94 5.06 25.04
C VAL A 365 -13.84 5.84 24.31
N VAL A 366 -13.82 7.16 24.48
CA VAL A 366 -12.70 8.01 24.05
C VAL A 366 -11.55 7.82 25.05
N ASP A 367 -10.63 6.90 24.73
CA ASP A 367 -9.50 6.56 25.58
C ASP A 367 -8.26 7.44 25.27
N SER A 368 -7.76 8.15 26.29
CA SER A 368 -6.50 8.89 26.22
C SER A 368 -5.29 8.03 25.81
N LYS A 369 -5.31 6.73 26.09
CA LYS A 369 -4.24 5.79 25.71
C LYS A 369 -4.20 5.52 24.21
N LEU A 370 -5.31 5.70 23.49
CA LEU A 370 -5.31 5.65 22.02
C LEU A 370 -4.50 6.82 21.45
N VAL A 371 -4.57 8.00 22.08
CA VAL A 371 -3.75 9.16 21.71
C VAL A 371 -2.27 8.92 22.06
N ALA A 372 -2.00 8.31 23.23
CA ALA A 372 -0.64 7.90 23.59
C ALA A 372 -0.06 6.88 22.60
N LEU A 373 -0.82 5.86 22.20
CA LEU A 373 -0.43 4.88 21.17
C LEU A 373 -0.12 5.57 19.84
N LYS A 374 -1.00 6.47 19.35
CA LYS A 374 -0.74 7.24 18.12
C LYS A 374 0.57 8.02 18.18
N LYS A 375 0.83 8.70 19.31
CA LYS A 375 2.07 9.44 19.53
C LYS A 375 3.28 8.51 19.54
N LYS A 376 3.19 7.34 20.20
CA LYS A 376 4.29 6.37 20.27
C LYS A 376 4.58 5.72 18.92
N ILE A 377 3.55 5.47 18.11
CA ILE A 377 3.72 4.99 16.73
C ILE A 377 4.55 5.98 15.91
N VAL A 378 4.27 7.29 15.98
CA VAL A 378 5.05 8.31 15.26
C VAL A 378 6.46 8.44 15.82
N GLU A 379 6.64 8.38 17.15
CA GLU A 379 7.95 8.37 17.80
C GLU A 379 8.83 7.22 17.30
N VAL A 380 8.30 5.99 17.30
CA VAL A 380 9.03 4.79 16.84
C VAL A 380 9.24 4.81 15.32
N ALA A 381 8.26 5.29 14.54
CA ALA A 381 8.41 5.48 13.09
C ALA A 381 9.61 6.38 12.77
N SER A 382 9.76 7.49 13.50
CA SER A 382 10.88 8.43 13.31
C SER A 382 12.26 7.88 13.66
N GLN A 383 12.32 6.70 14.31
CA GLN A 383 13.55 5.99 14.65
C GLN A 383 13.88 4.86 13.68
N GLN A 384 13.02 4.58 12.69
CA GLN A 384 13.24 3.53 11.69
C GLN A 384 14.25 4.00 10.63
N PRO A 385 15.10 3.10 10.08
CA PRO A 385 16.14 3.50 9.13
C PRO A 385 15.59 4.01 7.79
N TYR A 386 14.37 3.61 7.42
CA TYR A 386 13.67 4.07 6.21
C TYR A 386 12.97 5.43 6.39
N TRP A 387 13.03 6.06 7.57
CA TRP A 387 12.37 7.33 7.83
C TRP A 387 13.15 8.52 7.25
N GLY A 388 12.59 9.17 6.22
CA GLY A 388 13.27 10.23 5.49
C GLY A 388 14.38 9.70 4.57
N GLU A 389 14.27 8.45 4.15
CA GLU A 389 15.13 7.81 3.15
C GLU A 389 15.07 8.57 1.83
N GLU A 390 16.22 8.72 1.17
CA GLU A 390 16.33 9.45 -0.09
C GLU A 390 16.05 8.50 -1.27
N VAL A 391 15.04 8.83 -2.08
CA VAL A 391 14.70 8.13 -3.33
C VAL A 391 14.95 9.03 -4.55
N PRO A 392 15.20 8.49 -5.75
CA PRO A 392 15.38 9.30 -6.95
C PRO A 392 14.14 10.13 -7.27
N ALA A 393 14.30 11.45 -7.41
CA ALA A 393 13.16 12.37 -7.57
C ALA A 393 12.28 12.07 -8.79
N ARG A 394 12.85 11.46 -9.84
CA ARG A 394 12.12 11.05 -11.06
C ARG A 394 11.11 9.92 -10.82
N TRP A 395 11.34 9.08 -9.81
CA TRP A 395 10.44 7.97 -9.48
C TRP A 395 9.08 8.47 -8.98
N ILE A 396 9.05 9.66 -8.36
CA ILE A 396 7.84 10.29 -7.83
C ILE A 396 6.84 10.62 -8.95
N LEU A 397 7.30 10.94 -10.16
CA LEU A 397 6.44 11.16 -11.32
C LEU A 397 5.69 9.88 -11.70
N LEU A 398 6.37 8.73 -11.67
CA LEU A 398 5.76 7.43 -11.91
C LEU A 398 4.84 7.03 -10.74
N GLU A 399 5.23 7.26 -9.49
CA GLU A 399 4.37 7.04 -8.31
C GLU A 399 3.07 7.84 -8.39
N ARG A 400 3.11 9.09 -8.87
CA ARG A 400 1.95 9.95 -9.11
C ARG A 400 0.96 9.28 -10.07
N GLU A 401 1.44 8.77 -11.20
CA GLU A 401 0.56 8.07 -12.15
C GLU A 401 0.04 6.74 -11.59
N LEU A 402 0.87 5.96 -10.89
CA LEU A 402 0.40 4.76 -10.19
C LEU A 402 -0.69 5.09 -9.16
N MET A 403 -0.55 6.19 -8.40
CA MET A 403 -1.55 6.66 -7.43
C MET A 403 -2.84 7.08 -8.13
N ARG A 404 -2.76 7.85 -9.21
CA ARG A 404 -3.93 8.30 -10.00
C ARG A 404 -4.72 7.12 -10.57
N LEU A 405 -4.04 6.07 -11.02
CA LEU A 405 -4.68 4.84 -11.52
C LEU A 405 -5.38 4.06 -10.39
N LYS A 406 -4.77 3.96 -9.20
CA LYS A 406 -5.40 3.35 -8.02
C LYS A 406 -6.67 4.10 -7.62
N ALA A 407 -6.62 5.43 -7.55
CA ALA A 407 -7.78 6.29 -7.27
C ALA A 407 -8.90 6.16 -8.32
N ALA A 408 -8.55 5.89 -9.58
CA ALA A 408 -9.51 5.55 -10.64
C ALA A 408 -10.09 4.11 -10.53
N GLY A 409 -9.78 3.37 -9.47
CA GLY A 409 -10.24 1.99 -9.23
C GLY A 409 -9.49 0.92 -10.01
N ILE A 410 -8.39 1.26 -10.69
CA ILE A 410 -7.65 0.32 -11.54
C ILE A 410 -6.72 -0.54 -10.68
N LYS A 411 -6.96 -1.85 -10.70
CA LYS A 411 -6.27 -2.83 -9.84
C LYS A 411 -5.02 -3.43 -10.47
N VAL A 412 -4.99 -3.54 -11.80
CA VAL A 412 -3.89 -4.12 -12.59
C VAL A 412 -3.75 -3.36 -13.90
N ILE A 413 -2.51 -3.16 -14.36
CA ILE A 413 -2.19 -2.52 -15.65
C ILE A 413 -1.17 -3.35 -16.43
N PRO A 414 -1.14 -3.26 -17.78
CA PRO A 414 -0.01 -3.77 -18.55
C PRO A 414 1.23 -2.89 -18.33
N ARG A 415 2.41 -3.50 -18.30
CA ARG A 415 3.71 -2.80 -18.19
C ARG A 415 3.89 -1.74 -19.27
N THR A 416 3.43 -2.01 -20.48
CA THR A 416 3.50 -1.10 -21.63
C THR A 416 2.76 0.23 -21.41
N LEU A 417 1.75 0.27 -20.53
CA LEU A 417 1.07 1.52 -20.17
C LEU A 417 1.96 2.40 -19.28
N LEU A 418 2.68 1.81 -18.33
CA LEU A 418 3.65 2.56 -17.51
C LEU A 418 4.86 3.01 -18.33
N GLU A 419 5.31 2.19 -19.29
CA GLU A 419 6.33 2.59 -20.27
C GLU A 419 5.85 3.79 -21.10
N ALA A 420 4.58 3.81 -21.54
CA ALA A 420 4.01 4.95 -22.26
C ALA A 420 3.93 6.23 -21.41
N PHE A 421 3.57 6.13 -20.11
CA PHE A 421 3.64 7.29 -19.20
C PHE A 421 5.07 7.78 -19.03
N ASN A 422 6.04 6.89 -18.79
CA ASN A 422 7.45 7.26 -18.69
C ASN A 422 7.95 7.99 -19.94
N GLN A 423 7.57 7.56 -21.15
CA GLN A 423 7.93 8.24 -22.41
C GLN A 423 7.20 9.57 -22.65
N ALA A 424 6.15 9.88 -21.89
CA ALA A 424 5.40 11.13 -22.00
C ALA A 424 5.86 12.22 -21.02
N GLU A 425 6.65 11.87 -20.00
CA GLU A 425 7.29 12.82 -19.09
C GLU A 425 8.48 13.53 -19.76
N ASP A 426 8.76 14.79 -19.40
CA ASP A 426 9.84 15.60 -20.01
C ASP A 426 11.25 14.98 -19.86
N VAL A 427 11.43 14.13 -18.85
CA VAL A 427 12.72 13.49 -18.51
C VAL A 427 12.52 12.00 -18.23
N PRO A 428 12.34 11.17 -19.28
CA PRO A 428 12.12 9.73 -19.14
C PRO A 428 13.30 9.03 -18.45
N ILE A 429 13.00 8.00 -17.65
CA ILE A 429 14.00 7.07 -17.13
C ILE A 429 14.26 5.93 -18.13
N SER A 430 15.42 5.26 -18.04
CA SER A 430 15.73 4.13 -18.93
C SER A 430 14.86 2.91 -18.64
N ARG A 431 14.84 1.91 -19.54
CA ARG A 431 14.09 0.66 -19.31
C ARG A 431 14.60 -0.10 -18.09
N GLU A 432 15.92 -0.11 -17.91
CA GLU A 432 16.61 -0.76 -16.80
C GLU A 432 16.32 -0.02 -15.47
N GLU A 433 16.19 1.31 -15.51
CA GLU A 433 15.82 2.12 -14.35
C GLU A 433 14.33 1.97 -14.01
N LEU A 434 13.47 1.76 -15.01
CA LEU A 434 12.06 1.41 -14.80
C LEU A 434 11.91 0.01 -14.17
N ASP A 435 12.71 -0.97 -14.58
CA ASP A 435 12.77 -2.28 -13.93
C ASP A 435 13.28 -2.19 -12.49
N LEU A 436 14.25 -1.30 -12.20
CA LEU A 436 14.70 -1.01 -10.84
C LEU A 436 13.59 -0.39 -9.98
N PHE A 437 12.91 0.63 -10.51
CA PHE A 437 11.75 1.27 -9.87
C PHE A 437 10.67 0.23 -9.54
N LEU A 438 10.28 -0.60 -10.50
CA LEU A 438 9.24 -1.61 -10.31
C LEU A 438 9.63 -2.68 -9.27
N LYS A 439 10.88 -3.15 -9.27
CA LYS A 439 11.40 -4.06 -8.23
C LYS A 439 11.37 -3.40 -6.86
N PHE A 440 11.85 -2.16 -6.74
CA PHE A 440 11.81 -1.43 -5.48
C PHE A 440 10.38 -1.25 -4.95
N GLN A 441 9.44 -0.83 -5.81
CA GLN A 441 8.02 -0.69 -5.45
C GLN A 441 7.35 -2.01 -5.05
N ASN A 442 7.78 -3.14 -5.64
CA ASN A 442 7.36 -4.48 -5.24
C ASN A 442 7.91 -4.86 -3.86
N ASP A 443 9.21 -4.67 -3.63
CA ASP A 443 9.89 -5.11 -2.41
C ASP A 443 9.47 -4.28 -1.18
N ILE A 444 9.18 -2.99 -1.37
CA ILE A 444 8.51 -2.18 -0.33
C ILE A 444 7.01 -2.48 -0.21
N GLY A 445 6.42 -3.31 -1.07
CA GLY A 445 5.00 -3.73 -1.00
C GLY A 445 3.97 -2.69 -1.42
N THR A 446 4.33 -1.72 -2.27
CA THR A 446 3.41 -0.70 -2.81
C THR A 446 2.62 -1.21 -4.03
N ILE A 447 3.20 -2.15 -4.78
CA ILE A 447 2.61 -2.88 -5.91
C ILE A 447 3.00 -4.36 -5.78
N LEU A 448 2.48 -5.23 -6.65
CA LEU A 448 3.10 -6.54 -6.92
C LEU A 448 3.58 -6.56 -8.38
N TYR A 449 4.85 -6.89 -8.58
CA TYR A 449 5.48 -7.00 -9.88
C TYR A 449 6.64 -8.00 -9.83
N PHE A 450 6.68 -8.92 -10.79
CA PHE A 450 7.72 -9.94 -10.89
C PHE A 450 8.33 -9.93 -12.29
N SER A 451 9.65 -9.71 -12.38
CA SER A 451 10.39 -9.66 -13.65
C SER A 451 10.60 -11.05 -14.30
N LEU A 452 9.74 -12.01 -13.99
CA LEU A 452 9.71 -13.33 -14.63
C LEU A 452 9.01 -13.24 -15.98
N GLU A 453 9.45 -14.04 -16.96
CA GLU A 453 8.93 -13.97 -18.33
C GLU A 453 7.41 -14.12 -18.45
N VAL A 454 6.81 -14.93 -17.58
CA VAL A 454 5.35 -15.18 -17.52
C VAL A 454 4.55 -14.16 -16.69
N LEU A 455 5.21 -13.21 -16.01
CA LEU A 455 4.58 -12.23 -15.11
C LEU A 455 4.93 -10.76 -15.43
N LYS A 456 6.06 -10.50 -16.08
CA LYS A 456 6.63 -9.16 -16.36
C LYS A 456 5.70 -8.20 -17.14
N ASP A 457 4.69 -8.73 -17.82
CA ASP A 457 3.83 -7.94 -18.72
C ASP A 457 2.70 -7.21 -17.99
N LYS A 458 2.41 -7.56 -16.73
CA LYS A 458 1.37 -6.93 -15.90
C LYS A 458 1.93 -6.47 -14.54
N ILE A 459 1.36 -5.39 -14.03
CA ILE A 459 1.70 -4.78 -12.73
C ILE A 459 0.40 -4.71 -11.91
N VAL A 460 0.39 -5.33 -10.74
CA VAL A 460 -0.75 -5.24 -9.81
C VAL A 460 -0.58 -3.99 -8.94
N LEU A 461 -1.45 -3.01 -9.15
CA LEU A 461 -1.39 -1.72 -8.46
C LEU A 461 -1.86 -1.81 -7.01
N VAL A 462 -2.80 -2.70 -6.72
CA VAL A 462 -3.46 -2.78 -5.41
C VAL A 462 -3.31 -4.19 -4.83
N PRO A 463 -2.44 -4.43 -3.83
CA PRO A 463 -2.26 -5.74 -3.20
C PRO A 463 -3.55 -6.36 -2.63
N GLN A 464 -4.52 -5.53 -2.21
CA GLN A 464 -5.86 -5.99 -1.80
C GLN A 464 -6.52 -6.90 -2.84
N TRP A 465 -6.30 -6.67 -4.14
CA TRP A 465 -6.89 -7.49 -5.20
C TRP A 465 -6.38 -8.95 -5.17
N MET A 466 -5.10 -9.15 -4.86
CA MET A 466 -4.53 -10.49 -4.66
C MET A 466 -5.08 -11.12 -3.38
N ILE A 467 -5.22 -10.34 -2.30
CA ILE A 467 -5.84 -10.79 -1.05
C ILE A 467 -7.31 -11.21 -1.27
N ASP A 468 -8.08 -10.45 -2.05
CA ASP A 468 -9.48 -10.76 -2.37
C ASP A 468 -9.59 -12.06 -3.18
N ALA A 469 -8.66 -12.29 -4.12
CA ALA A 469 -8.57 -13.55 -4.85
C ALA A 469 -8.34 -14.74 -3.91
N LEU A 470 -7.38 -14.63 -2.99
CA LEU A 470 -7.09 -15.66 -1.97
C LEU A 470 -8.28 -15.89 -1.03
N LYS A 471 -8.87 -14.80 -0.53
CA LYS A 471 -10.06 -14.82 0.32
C LYS A 471 -11.20 -15.57 -0.37
N SER A 472 -11.49 -15.26 -1.63
CA SER A 472 -12.61 -15.85 -2.36
C SER A 472 -12.47 -17.37 -2.56
N LEU A 473 -11.24 -17.87 -2.73
CA LEU A 473 -10.95 -19.30 -2.74
C LEU A 473 -11.08 -19.92 -1.35
N ILE A 474 -10.43 -19.37 -0.33
CA ILE A 474 -10.41 -19.91 1.04
C ILE A 474 -11.82 -19.95 1.65
N THR A 475 -12.64 -18.93 1.39
CA THR A 475 -13.99 -18.78 1.97
C THR A 475 -15.11 -19.34 1.08
N ALA A 476 -14.78 -19.96 -0.07
CA ALA A 476 -15.77 -20.50 -1.00
C ALA A 476 -16.72 -21.52 -0.35
N GLU A 477 -16.24 -22.32 0.61
CA GLU A 477 -17.07 -23.25 1.39
C GLU A 477 -18.23 -22.56 2.12
N MET A 478 -17.97 -21.40 2.73
CA MET A 478 -18.96 -20.67 3.52
C MET A 478 -19.97 -19.91 2.66
N PHE A 479 -19.54 -19.37 1.51
CA PHE A 479 -20.35 -18.43 0.71
C PHE A 479 -20.83 -18.94 -0.64
N VAL A 480 -20.05 -19.78 -1.34
CA VAL A 480 -20.37 -20.24 -2.71
C VAL A 480 -21.16 -21.55 -2.65
N LEU A 481 -20.70 -22.54 -1.87
CA LEU A 481 -21.30 -23.88 -1.88
C LEU A 481 -22.72 -23.92 -1.31
N ARG A 482 -23.02 -23.05 -0.34
CA ARG A 482 -24.38 -22.91 0.22
C ARG A 482 -25.42 -22.51 -0.82
N ASN A 483 -24.97 -21.84 -1.89
CA ASN A 483 -25.83 -21.25 -2.91
C ASN A 483 -25.81 -22.02 -4.25
N VAL A 484 -24.76 -22.79 -4.54
CA VAL A 484 -24.60 -23.49 -5.83
C VAL A 484 -24.26 -24.99 -5.64
N PRO A 485 -25.26 -25.89 -5.62
CA PRO A 485 -25.06 -27.32 -5.37
C PRO A 485 -24.13 -28.04 -6.35
N ALA A 486 -24.01 -27.55 -7.59
CA ALA A 486 -23.08 -28.10 -8.58
C ALA A 486 -21.60 -27.90 -8.19
N VAL A 487 -21.30 -26.88 -7.38
CA VAL A 487 -19.95 -26.59 -6.89
C VAL A 487 -19.62 -27.46 -5.68
N ALA A 488 -20.61 -27.80 -4.84
CA ALA A 488 -20.43 -28.64 -3.65
C ALA A 488 -19.75 -29.99 -3.98
N LYS A 489 -20.17 -30.69 -5.05
CA LYS A 489 -19.53 -31.96 -5.45
C LYS A 489 -18.07 -31.79 -5.90
N LYS A 490 -17.72 -30.67 -6.55
CA LYS A 490 -16.33 -30.37 -6.94
C LYS A 490 -15.49 -30.01 -5.70
N TRP A 491 -16.09 -29.29 -4.75
CA TRP A 491 -15.45 -28.98 -3.47
C TRP A 491 -15.20 -30.22 -2.60
N ASP A 492 -16.14 -31.16 -2.57
CA ASP A 492 -15.95 -32.48 -1.94
C ASP A 492 -14.76 -33.26 -2.52
N MET A 493 -14.40 -33.00 -3.78
CA MET A 493 -13.19 -33.56 -4.41
C MET A 493 -11.95 -32.76 -3.99
N PHE A 494 -12.00 -31.42 -4.04
CA PHE A 494 -10.92 -30.54 -3.56
C PHE A 494 -10.54 -30.85 -2.10
N ASN A 495 -11.50 -30.94 -1.18
CA ASN A 495 -11.27 -31.29 0.23
C ASN A 495 -10.68 -32.71 0.42
N LYS A 496 -10.74 -33.60 -0.57
CA LYS A 496 -10.16 -34.96 -0.52
C LYS A 496 -8.80 -35.09 -1.21
N SER A 497 -8.54 -34.31 -2.26
CA SER A 497 -7.32 -34.43 -3.08
C SER A 497 -6.36 -33.25 -2.95
N GLY A 498 -6.81 -32.10 -2.43
CA GLY A 498 -6.10 -30.83 -2.48
C GLY A 498 -6.01 -30.21 -3.88
N GLN A 499 -6.67 -30.79 -4.90
CA GLN A 499 -6.52 -30.37 -6.30
C GLN A 499 -7.59 -29.34 -6.67
N LEU A 500 -7.14 -28.10 -6.91
CA LEU A 500 -7.99 -27.01 -7.38
C LEU A 500 -8.18 -27.10 -8.90
N SER A 501 -9.35 -27.59 -9.36
CA SER A 501 -9.60 -27.77 -10.80
C SER A 501 -9.97 -26.45 -11.50
N PRO A 502 -9.66 -26.29 -12.80
CA PRO A 502 -9.99 -25.07 -13.56
C PRO A 502 -11.48 -24.69 -13.48
N GLU A 503 -12.36 -25.69 -13.55
CA GLU A 503 -13.81 -25.53 -13.56
C GLU A 503 -14.41 -25.37 -12.15
N LEU A 504 -13.61 -25.56 -11.09
CA LEU A 504 -13.94 -25.12 -9.74
C LEU A 504 -13.59 -23.64 -9.58
N ILE A 505 -12.44 -23.21 -10.11
CA ILE A 505 -12.06 -21.78 -10.13
C ILE A 505 -13.10 -20.97 -10.91
N ASP A 506 -13.53 -21.40 -12.10
CA ASP A 506 -14.55 -20.68 -12.89
C ASP A 506 -15.92 -20.61 -12.20
N ALA A 507 -16.23 -21.57 -11.33
CA ALA A 507 -17.45 -21.59 -10.55
C ALA A 507 -17.39 -20.70 -9.30
N ILE A 508 -16.19 -20.34 -8.84
CA ILE A 508 -15.96 -19.42 -7.71
C ILE A 508 -15.78 -17.98 -8.25
N TRP A 509 -14.92 -17.81 -9.25
CA TRP A 509 -14.63 -16.54 -9.94
C TRP A 509 -15.56 -16.33 -11.14
N THR A 510 -16.87 -16.37 -10.90
CA THR A 510 -17.84 -16.05 -11.97
C THR A 510 -17.71 -14.57 -12.37
N LYS A 511 -17.98 -14.26 -13.64
CA LYS A 511 -17.94 -12.87 -14.14
C LYS A 511 -18.98 -11.95 -13.46
N GLU A 512 -20.04 -12.51 -12.91
CA GLU A 512 -21.07 -11.79 -12.16
C GLU A 512 -20.60 -11.39 -10.74
N THR A 513 -19.89 -12.28 -10.04
CA THR A 513 -19.44 -12.06 -8.65
C THR A 513 -18.07 -11.39 -8.59
N TYR A 514 -17.16 -11.75 -9.50
CA TYR A 514 -15.75 -11.32 -9.49
C TYR A 514 -15.23 -11.01 -10.92
N PRO A 515 -15.76 -9.98 -11.62
CA PRO A 515 -15.40 -9.68 -13.00
C PRO A 515 -13.88 -9.46 -13.19
N ASP A 516 -13.23 -8.71 -12.30
CA ASP A 516 -11.79 -8.42 -12.39
C ASP A 516 -10.92 -9.68 -12.21
N LEU A 517 -11.35 -10.63 -11.37
CA LEU A 517 -10.64 -11.89 -11.13
C LEU A 517 -10.81 -12.83 -12.31
N HIS A 518 -12.05 -12.96 -12.82
CA HIS A 518 -12.37 -13.74 -14.01
C HIS A 518 -11.51 -13.28 -15.21
N ASP A 519 -11.51 -11.99 -15.51
CA ASP A 519 -10.84 -11.43 -16.70
C ASP A 519 -9.30 -11.42 -16.57
N ASN A 520 -8.74 -11.79 -15.41
CA ASN A 520 -7.29 -11.94 -15.17
C ASN A 520 -6.87 -13.30 -14.58
N LYS A 521 -7.76 -14.31 -14.60
CA LYS A 521 -7.59 -15.62 -13.95
C LYS A 521 -6.18 -16.22 -14.11
N GLU A 522 -5.69 -16.31 -15.34
CA GLU A 522 -4.37 -16.89 -15.65
C GLU A 522 -3.22 -16.18 -14.94
N HIS A 523 -3.23 -14.84 -14.93
CA HIS A 523 -2.20 -14.04 -14.29
C HIS A 523 -2.25 -14.20 -12.76
N ILE A 524 -3.45 -14.25 -12.18
CA ILE A 524 -3.62 -14.49 -10.74
C ILE A 524 -3.10 -15.88 -10.34
N LEU A 525 -3.38 -16.91 -11.15
CA LEU A 525 -2.88 -18.27 -10.88
C LEU A 525 -1.35 -18.36 -10.99
N LEU A 526 -0.75 -17.67 -11.97
CA LEU A 526 0.71 -17.53 -12.08
C LEU A 526 1.32 -16.78 -10.88
N LEU A 527 0.66 -15.74 -10.37
CA LEU A 527 1.06 -15.04 -9.15
C LEU A 527 0.97 -15.99 -7.93
N MET A 528 -0.14 -16.70 -7.76
CA MET A 528 -0.31 -17.66 -6.66
C MET A 528 0.71 -18.79 -6.68
N GLU A 529 1.08 -19.28 -7.87
CA GLU A 529 2.12 -20.29 -8.06
C GLU A 529 3.50 -19.72 -7.67
N HIS A 530 3.83 -18.52 -8.14
CA HIS A 530 5.10 -17.87 -7.80
C HIS A 530 5.23 -17.55 -6.30
N LEU A 531 4.12 -17.18 -5.67
CA LEU A 531 4.04 -16.90 -4.23
C LEU A 531 3.95 -18.18 -3.36
N ASN A 532 4.10 -19.37 -3.97
CA ASN A 532 4.04 -20.69 -3.33
C ASN A 532 2.71 -20.98 -2.57
N ILE A 533 1.61 -20.38 -3.04
CA ILE A 533 0.26 -20.57 -2.48
C ILE A 533 -0.39 -21.80 -3.11
N ILE A 534 -0.16 -22.01 -4.41
CA ILE A 534 -0.55 -23.22 -5.15
C ILE A 534 0.67 -23.78 -5.88
N ALA A 535 0.59 -25.02 -6.33
CA ALA A 535 1.60 -25.63 -7.19
C ALA A 535 0.92 -26.39 -8.33
N ARG A 536 1.46 -26.30 -9.54
CA ARG A 536 1.02 -27.18 -10.64
C ARG A 536 1.46 -28.63 -10.36
N PRO A 537 0.59 -29.63 -10.62
CA PRO A 537 1.01 -31.03 -10.59
C PRO A 537 2.10 -31.27 -11.64
N ARG A 538 3.31 -31.63 -11.20
CA ARG A 538 4.39 -32.03 -12.11
C ARG A 538 4.47 -33.54 -12.17
N SER A 539 4.40 -34.08 -13.38
CA SER A 539 4.61 -35.50 -13.65
C SER A 539 6.07 -35.70 -14.05
N PHE A 540 6.71 -36.76 -13.55
CA PHE A 540 8.08 -37.13 -13.92
C PHE A 540 8.10 -38.57 -14.42
N SER A 541 8.90 -38.85 -15.45
CA SER A 541 9.15 -40.20 -15.94
C SER A 541 10.17 -40.93 -15.06
N GLU A 542 10.33 -42.24 -15.27
CA GLU A 542 11.25 -43.09 -14.49
C GLU A 542 12.73 -42.65 -14.58
N ASP A 543 13.09 -41.89 -15.61
CA ASP A 543 14.42 -41.27 -15.79
C ASP A 543 14.58 -39.91 -15.08
N GLY A 544 13.53 -39.41 -14.42
CA GLY A 544 13.51 -38.14 -13.72
C GLY A 544 13.28 -36.91 -14.61
N SER A 545 13.01 -37.08 -15.92
CA SER A 545 12.63 -35.96 -16.77
C SER A 545 11.16 -35.54 -16.55
N GLU A 546 10.87 -34.25 -16.66
CA GLU A 546 9.52 -33.71 -16.44
C GLU A 546 8.62 -34.04 -17.63
N ILE A 547 7.63 -34.92 -17.41
CA ILE A 547 6.58 -35.22 -18.36
C ILE A 547 5.69 -33.97 -18.43
N LYS A 548 5.90 -33.18 -19.49
CA LYS A 548 4.93 -32.15 -19.89
C LYS A 548 3.62 -32.86 -20.19
N THR A 549 2.64 -32.72 -19.29
CA THR A 549 1.26 -33.11 -19.55
C THR A 549 0.77 -32.29 -20.73
N VAL A 550 0.69 -32.93 -21.89
CA VAL A 550 -0.05 -32.38 -23.04
C VAL A 550 -1.48 -32.20 -22.58
N GLU A 551 -2.01 -30.99 -22.71
CA GLU A 551 -3.44 -30.73 -22.50
C GLU A 551 -4.21 -31.58 -23.51
N THR A 552 -4.87 -32.63 -23.01
CA THR A 552 -5.85 -33.37 -23.78
C THR A 552 -7.17 -32.64 -23.68
N ASP A 553 -7.51 -31.87 -24.73
CA ASP A 553 -8.87 -31.42 -24.99
C ASP A 553 -9.78 -32.66 -25.14
N ASP A 554 -10.60 -32.96 -24.12
CA ASP A 554 -11.72 -33.93 -24.15
C ASP A 554 -12.79 -33.53 -23.11
#